data_AF-A0A069D760-F1
#
_entry.id   AF-A0A069D760-F1
#
_cell.length_a   1.000
_cell.length_b   1.000
_cell.length_c   1.000
_cell.angle_alpha   90.00
_cell.angle_beta   90.00
_cell.angle_gamma   90.00
#
_symmetry.space_group_name_H-M   'P 1'
#
loop_
_entity.id
_entity.type
_entity.pdbx_description
1 polymer ?
#
loop_
_entity_poly.entity_id
_entity_poly.type
_entity_poly.pdbx_seq_one_letter_code
_entity_poly.pdbx_strand_id
1 'polypeptide(L)' 'MSWSVAGENKTKEFIYDKNGNLTKDYNKRIIEISYNVLNLSQALKISSATNTYTYAADGRKLETAHIIFT' A
#
# COMPACT_ATOMS: atom_id res chain seq x y z
N MET A 1 -14.18 -28.10 18.71
CA MET A 1 -14.57 -27.61 17.38
C MET A 1 -13.29 -27.36 16.59
N SER A 2 -13.02 -28.20 15.60
CA SER A 2 -11.92 -28.00 14.66
C SER A 2 -12.57 -27.69 13.32
N TRP A 3 -12.27 -26.51 12.78
CA TRP A 3 -12.65 -26.14 11.44
C TRP A 3 -11.36 -26.01 10.64
N SER A 4 -11.11 -27.00 9.79
CA SER A 4 -10.16 -26.90 8.70
C SER A 4 -10.90 -26.30 7.51
N VAL A 5 -10.56 -25.06 7.10
CA VAL A 5 -11.02 -24.52 5.81
C VAL A 5 -10.21 -25.21 4.72
N ALA A 6 -10.82 -26.11 3.97
CA ALA A 6 -10.32 -26.47 2.65
C ALA A 6 -10.58 -25.29 1.71
N GLY A 7 -9.52 -24.58 1.32
CA GLY A 7 -9.62 -23.40 0.44
C GLY A 7 -8.32 -22.61 0.32
N GLU A 8 -7.17 -23.28 0.32
CA GLU A 8 -5.89 -22.68 -0.02
C GLU A 8 -5.85 -22.34 -1.51
N ASN A 9 -6.10 -21.07 -1.86
CA ASN A 9 -5.28 -20.26 -2.77
C ASN A 9 -5.85 -18.84 -2.90
N LYS A 10 -6.02 -18.12 -1.78
CA LYS A 10 -6.15 -16.67 -1.87
C LYS A 10 -4.74 -16.13 -2.10
N THR A 11 -4.42 -15.70 -3.32
CA THR A 11 -3.37 -14.71 -3.54
C THR A 11 -3.43 -13.72 -2.37
N LYS A 12 -2.40 -13.67 -1.52
CA LYS A 12 -2.45 -12.90 -0.26
C LYS A 12 -3.01 -11.52 -0.56
N GLU A 13 -4.25 -11.30 -0.15
CA GLU A 13 -5.02 -10.12 -0.56
C GLU A 13 -4.36 -8.85 0.00
N PHE A 14 -3.65 -9.01 1.13
CA PHE A 14 -2.80 -8.03 1.78
C PHE A 14 -1.39 -8.59 1.90
N ILE A 15 -0.39 -7.81 1.47
CA ILE A 15 1.02 -8.19 1.56
C ILE A 15 1.72 -7.15 2.43
N TYR A 16 2.54 -7.62 3.35
CA TYR A 16 3.28 -6.79 4.30
C TYR A 16 4.78 -6.97 4.12
N ASP A 17 5.57 -5.93 4.42
CA ASP A 17 7.02 -6.05 4.54
C ASP A 17 7.42 -6.72 5.87
N LYS A 18 8.73 -6.96 6.04
CA LYS A 18 9.29 -7.58 7.26
C LYS A 18 9.05 -6.76 8.55
N ASN A 19 8.75 -5.46 8.41
CA ASN A 19 8.49 -4.55 9.52
C ASN A 19 6.99 -4.49 9.86
N GLY A 20 6.14 -5.19 9.10
CA GLY A 20 4.69 -5.22 9.28
C GLY A 20 3.94 -4.09 8.58
N ASN A 21 4.58 -3.31 7.72
CA ASN A 21 3.90 -2.28 6.93
C ASN A 21 3.18 -2.90 5.73
N LEU A 22 1.99 -2.42 5.39
CA LEU A 22 1.22 -2.87 4.23
C LEU A 22 1.92 -2.39 2.93
N THR A 23 2.30 -3.32 2.07
CA THR A 23 2.95 -3.01 0.77
C THR A 23 2.02 -3.21 -0.42
N LYS A 24 1.02 -4.09 -0.31
CA LYS A 24 0.01 -4.33 -1.35
C LYS A 24 -1.35 -4.66 -0.74
N ASP A 25 -2.41 -4.21 -1.39
CA ASP A 25 -3.81 -4.54 -1.08
C ASP A 25 -4.57 -4.68 -2.40
N TYR A 26 -4.73 -5.93 -2.84
CA TYR A 26 -5.37 -6.22 -4.12
C TYR A 26 -6.88 -5.98 -4.11
N ASN A 27 -7.53 -6.01 -2.94
CA ASN A 27 -8.96 -5.67 -2.81
C ASN A 27 -9.21 -4.19 -3.13
N LYS A 28 -8.23 -3.33 -2.85
CA LYS A 28 -8.23 -1.91 -3.25
C LYS A 28 -7.46 -1.63 -4.55
N ARG A 29 -7.04 -2.68 -5.27
CA ARG A 29 -6.21 -2.58 -6.49
C ARG A 29 -4.87 -1.87 -6.26
N ILE A 30 -4.37 -1.87 -5.03
CA ILE A 30 -3.08 -1.32 -4.63
C ILE A 30 -2.01 -2.36 -4.93
N ILE A 31 -1.13 -2.02 -5.86
CA ILE A 31 -0.06 -2.91 -6.33
C ILE A 31 1.27 -2.63 -5.65
N GLU A 32 1.43 -1.44 -5.07
CA GLU A 32 2.63 -1.03 -4.33
C GLU A 32 2.33 0.15 -3.40
N ILE A 33 2.89 0.08 -2.19
CA ILE A 33 3.02 1.19 -1.25
C ILE A 33 4.51 1.27 -0.88
N SER A 34 5.08 2.47 -0.98
CA SER A 34 6.41 2.76 -0.45
C SER A 34 6.31 3.73 0.72
N TYR A 35 7.25 3.59 1.65
CA TYR A 35 7.31 4.39 2.86
C TYR A 35 8.61 5.19 2.91
N ASN A 36 8.54 6.40 3.47
CA ASN A 36 9.72 7.21 3.76
C ASN A 36 10.34 6.83 5.12
N VAL A 37 11.41 7.53 5.50
CA VAL A 37 12.14 7.33 6.76
C VAL A 37 11.31 7.61 8.02
N LEU A 38 10.19 8.31 7.91
CA LEU A 38 9.23 8.55 8.99
C LEU A 38 8.14 7.47 9.07
N ASN A 39 8.25 6.42 8.25
CA ASN A 39 7.24 5.38 8.07
C ASN A 39 5.88 5.92 7.55
N LEU A 40 5.90 7.04 6.82
CA LEU A 40 4.73 7.60 6.14
C LEU A 40 4.72 7.13 4.69
N SER A 41 3.53 6.82 4.17
CA SER A 41 3.37 6.39 2.77
C SER A 41 3.80 7.51 1.82
N GLN A 42 4.84 7.30 1.02
CA GLN A 42 5.36 8.30 0.08
C GLN A 42 4.88 8.06 -1.35
N ALA A 43 4.65 6.80 -1.75
CA ALA A 43 4.03 6.48 -3.03
C ALA A 43 2.97 5.39 -2.86
N LEU A 44 1.85 5.59 -3.52
CA LEU A 44 0.74 4.64 -3.60
C LEU A 44 0.43 4.40 -5.08
N LYS A 45 0.77 3.21 -5.57
CA LYS A 45 0.45 2.79 -6.93
C LYS A 45 -0.80 1.92 -6.91
N ILE A 46 -1.81 2.37 -7.63
CA ILE A 46 -3.00 1.59 -7.97
C ILE A 46 -3.01 1.29 -9.47
N SER A 47 -3.80 0.33 -9.90
CA SER A 47 -3.83 -0.09 -11.31
C SER A 47 -4.07 1.05 -12.31
N SER A 48 -4.79 2.11 -11.92
CA SER A 48 -5.20 3.22 -12.79
C SER A 48 -4.51 4.55 -12.48
N ALA A 49 -3.70 4.62 -11.42
CA ALA A 49 -3.10 5.88 -11.01
C ALA A 49 -1.91 5.68 -10.07
N THR A 50 -1.07 6.69 -9.97
CA THR A 50 -0.05 6.81 -8.93
C THR A 50 -0.30 8.08 -8.14
N ASN A 51 -0.35 7.95 -6.81
CA ASN A 51 -0.37 9.07 -5.89
C ASN A 51 0.98 9.16 -5.19
N THR A 52 1.61 10.33 -5.18
CA THR A 52 2.83 10.58 -4.43
C THR A 52 2.59 11.66 -3.38
N TYR A 53 3.24 11.50 -2.24
CA TYR A 53 3.05 12.35 -1.07
C TYR A 53 4.39 12.92 -0.61
N THR A 54 4.45 14.23 -0.48
CA THR A 54 5.60 14.94 0.06
C THR A 54 5.29 15.38 1.48
N TYR A 55 6.21 15.15 2.40
CA TYR A 55 6.09 15.49 3.82
C TYR A 55 7.24 16.40 4.25
N ALA A 56 6.95 17.29 5.19
CA ALA A 56 7.98 17.98 5.95
C ALA A 56 8.67 17.00 6.91
N ALA A 57 9.83 17.41 7.45
CA ALA A 57 10.61 16.60 8.38
C ALA A 57 9.87 16.30 9.70
N ASP A 58 8.87 17.12 10.07
CA ASP A 58 7.98 16.92 11.20
C ASP A 58 6.80 15.95 10.91
N GLY A 59 6.74 15.41 9.70
CA GLY A 59 5.69 14.48 9.26
C GLY A 59 4.42 15.16 8.72
N ARG A 60 4.35 16.49 8.67
CA ARG A 60 3.20 17.19 8.07
C ARG A 60 3.18 17.00 6.55
N LYS A 61 2.03 16.57 6.00
CA LYS A 61 1.85 16.45 4.56
C LYS A 61 1.87 17.84 3.90
N LEU A 62 2.73 18.01 2.90
CA LEU A 62 2.88 19.24 2.14
C LEU A 62 2.14 19.18 0.80
N GLU A 63 2.20 18.03 0.14
CA GLU A 63 1.74 17.90 -1.25
C GLU A 63 1.09 16.54 -1.50
N THR A 64 0.24 16.48 -2.51
CA THR A 64 -0.15 15.24 -3.16
C THR A 64 -0.16 15.45 -4.66
N ALA A 65 0.60 14.65 -5.39
CA ALA A 65 0.55 14.62 -6.85
C ALA A 65 -0.17 13.35 -7.32
N HIS A 66 -1.04 13.52 -8.31
CA HIS A 66 -1.87 12.48 -8.88
C HIS A 66 -1.52 12.30 -10.35
N ILE A 67 -1.00 11.12 -10.72
CA ILE A 67 -0.79 10.73 -12.11
C ILE A 67 -1.86 9.71 -12.45
N ILE A 68 -2.76 10.06 -13.37
CA ILE A 68 -3.84 9.19 -13.84
C ILE A 68 -3.39 8.54 -15.15
N PHE A 69 -3.58 7.23 -15.27
CA PHE A 69 -3.38 6.52 -16.52
C PHE A 69 -4.69 6.50 -17.30
N THR A 70 -4.67 7.03 -18.53
CA THR A 70 -5.80 7.08 -19.47
C THR A 70 -5.65 6.01 -20.54
#